data_AF-A0A523NS39-F1
#
_entry.id   AF-A0A523NS39-F1
#
_cell.length_a   1.000
_cell.length_b   1.000
_cell.length_c   1.000
_cell.angle_alpha   90.00
_cell.angle_beta   90.00
_cell.angle_gamma   90.00
#
_symmetry.space_group_name_H-M   'P 1'
#
loop_
_entity.id
_entity.type
_entity.pdbx_description
1 polymer ?
#
loop_
_entity_poly.entity_id
_entity_poly.type
_entity_poly.pdbx_seq_one_letter_code
_entity_poly.pdbx_strand_id
1 'polypeptide(L)'
;MAITSATISASPDQTDANDMTQQRIQITRFDDVVAHISNADAIDQARFAKIAIALMIATYETELEHAAVDAPGASENEQRWRVGTRLYIDRLERIAASIHAASMVRIIQEVHGAIRLIIDGEQVMLSAPRPSNQSSFEQSIAENVCRMAFCPRRGTTVEERAAERSAALTSSWVFAQKSPPRYLSSDGLQCLFEDNRHLILKKNACVNLVYEIRLLREAIATLRVNGKIIDWQHLHIDTNGPGNPVKVTYRSNGSFIRLHLPHLRRAKAVWRDAIPWIKATIQGRNSSYVIKLPAQLVYLAS
;
A
#
# COMPACT_ATOMS: atom_id res chain seq x y z
N MET A 1 17.59 62.29 39.72
CA MET A 1 17.32 62.40 38.27
C MET A 1 16.15 61.47 37.96
N ALA A 2 15.02 62.06 37.58
CA ALA A 2 13.71 61.42 37.57
C ALA A 2 13.26 61.03 36.15
N ILE A 3 12.64 59.84 36.09
CA ILE A 3 11.47 59.36 35.34
C ILE A 3 11.01 60.15 34.09
N THR A 4 10.83 59.44 32.97
CA THR A 4 9.71 59.41 31.98
C THR A 4 10.27 58.98 30.60
N SER A 5 9.61 58.34 29.64
CA SER A 5 8.35 57.61 29.45
C SER A 5 8.47 56.96 28.06
N ALA A 6 7.81 55.82 27.82
CA ALA A 6 7.03 55.54 26.59
C ALA A 6 6.70 54.04 26.47
N THR A 7 5.45 53.73 26.79
CA THR A 7 4.68 52.56 26.37
C THR A 7 4.39 52.64 24.87
N ILE A 8 4.63 51.56 24.12
CA ILE A 8 3.97 51.30 22.84
C ILE A 8 3.16 50.02 23.01
N SER A 9 1.85 50.22 23.14
CA SER A 9 0.82 49.20 22.99
C SER A 9 0.45 49.15 21.51
N ALA A 10 0.53 47.98 20.89
CA ALA A 10 -0.15 47.69 19.63
C ALA A 10 -0.86 46.35 19.81
N SER A 11 -2.18 46.43 19.86
CA SER A 11 -3.10 45.29 19.92
C SER A 11 -3.08 44.45 18.63
N PRO A 12 -3.57 43.20 18.71
CA PRO A 12 -3.54 42.23 17.63
C PRO A 12 -4.70 42.48 16.67
N ASP A 13 -4.48 42.37 15.36
CA ASP A 13 -5.60 42.14 14.45
C ASP A 13 -5.19 41.41 13.17
N GLN A 14 -5.93 40.32 12.93
CA GLN A 14 -6.37 39.78 11.65
C GLN A 14 -5.29 39.51 10.58
N THR A 15 -4.87 38.25 10.53
CA THR A 15 -4.89 37.53 9.24
C THR A 15 -5.80 36.33 9.40
N ASP A 16 -7.03 36.56 8.97
CA ASP A 16 -8.18 35.68 9.05
C ASP A 16 -7.99 34.36 8.30
N ALA A 17 -8.36 33.30 9.01
CA ALA A 17 -9.47 32.43 8.61
C ALA A 17 -9.54 32.01 7.13
N ASN A 18 -8.49 31.38 6.61
CA ASN A 18 -8.61 30.59 5.38
C ASN A 18 -7.96 29.20 5.45
N ASP A 19 -7.64 28.71 6.66
CA ASP A 19 -7.01 27.40 6.89
C ASP A 19 -7.98 26.38 7.51
N MET A 20 -9.26 26.41 7.11
CA MET A 20 -10.33 25.56 7.67
C MET A 20 -11.07 24.70 6.64
N THR A 21 -10.66 24.68 5.36
CA THR A 21 -11.46 23.97 4.32
C THR A 21 -10.63 23.27 3.25
N GLN A 22 -9.43 22.80 3.59
CA GLN A 22 -8.83 21.67 2.87
C GLN A 22 -8.24 20.70 3.87
N GLN A 23 -9.12 19.96 4.56
CA GLN A 23 -8.76 18.65 5.08
C GLN A 23 -8.37 17.81 3.87
N ARG A 24 -7.09 17.91 3.45
CA ARG A 24 -6.50 17.13 2.37
C ARG A 24 -6.77 15.69 2.73
N ILE A 25 -7.74 15.09 2.05
CA ILE A 25 -8.09 13.67 2.15
C ILE A 25 -6.76 12.93 2.03
N GLN A 26 -6.29 12.36 3.14
CA GLN A 26 -5.06 11.61 3.18
C GLN A 26 -5.38 10.29 2.46
N ILE A 27 -5.10 10.24 1.16
CA ILE A 27 -5.31 9.04 0.34
C ILE A 27 -4.42 7.94 0.92
N THR A 28 -5.02 7.05 1.70
CA THR A 28 -4.40 5.89 2.36
C THR A 28 -4.84 4.65 1.59
N ARG A 29 -3.96 3.67 1.37
CA ARG A 29 -4.38 2.43 0.70
C ARG A 29 -5.27 1.61 1.62
N PHE A 30 -6.25 0.93 1.04
CA PHE A 30 -7.19 0.08 1.78
C PHE A 30 -6.51 -0.97 2.66
N ASP A 31 -5.48 -1.65 2.15
CA ASP A 31 -4.73 -2.66 2.92
C ASP A 31 -4.10 -2.09 4.20
N ASP A 32 -3.63 -0.84 4.17
CA ASP A 32 -3.00 -0.19 5.32
C ASP A 32 -4.04 0.18 6.38
N VAL A 33 -5.21 0.64 5.93
CA VAL A 33 -6.36 0.88 6.80
C VAL A 33 -6.79 -0.43 7.46
N VAL A 34 -6.93 -1.50 6.69
CA VAL A 34 -7.30 -2.82 7.22
C VAL A 34 -6.25 -3.32 8.23
N ALA A 35 -4.97 -3.25 7.90
CA ALA A 35 -3.89 -3.70 8.79
C ALA A 35 -3.84 -2.88 10.10
N HIS A 36 -4.07 -1.57 10.01
CA HIS A 36 -4.14 -0.69 11.18
C HIS A 36 -5.35 -1.00 12.06
N ILE A 37 -6.56 -0.99 11.47
CA ILE A 37 -7.83 -1.20 12.19
C ILE A 37 -7.90 -2.62 12.79
N SER A 38 -7.35 -3.64 12.11
CA SER A 38 -7.34 -5.02 12.63
C SER A 38 -6.63 -5.15 13.99
N ASN A 39 -5.77 -4.20 14.34
CA ASN A 39 -5.07 -4.14 15.63
C ASN A 39 -5.53 -2.98 16.52
N ALA A 40 -6.50 -2.18 16.07
CA ALA A 40 -7.09 -1.09 16.83
C ALA A 40 -8.06 -1.61 17.90
N ASP A 41 -8.63 -0.70 18.69
CA ASP A 41 -9.62 -1.06 19.69
C ASP A 41 -10.96 -1.49 19.06
N ALA A 42 -11.83 -2.08 19.88
CA ALA A 42 -13.13 -2.58 19.43
C ALA A 42 -14.03 -1.48 18.85
N ILE A 43 -13.87 -0.23 19.29
CA ILE A 43 -14.66 0.91 18.82
C ILE A 43 -14.28 1.24 17.38
N ASP A 44 -12.98 1.27 17.08
CA ASP A 44 -12.46 1.52 15.74
C ASP A 44 -12.79 0.37 14.78
N GLN A 45 -12.71 -0.88 15.25
CA GLN A 45 -13.12 -2.05 14.46
C GLN A 45 -14.62 -2.05 14.14
N ALA A 46 -15.47 -1.76 15.13
CA ALA A 46 -16.90 -1.61 14.93
C ALA A 46 -17.24 -0.46 13.98
N ARG A 47 -16.53 0.67 14.09
CA ARG A 47 -16.69 1.81 13.18
C ARG A 47 -16.31 1.45 11.75
N PHE A 48 -15.19 0.77 11.54
CA PHE A 48 -14.78 0.28 10.22
C PHE A 48 -15.84 -0.64 9.60
N ALA A 49 -16.33 -1.62 10.35
CA ALA A 49 -17.37 -2.54 9.87
C ALA A 49 -18.64 -1.79 9.45
N LYS A 50 -19.09 -0.81 10.23
CA LYS A 50 -20.24 0.04 9.86
C LYS A 50 -20.02 0.78 8.55
N ILE A 51 -18.88 1.43 8.39
CA ILE A 51 -18.56 2.20 7.18
C ILE A 51 -18.49 1.26 5.97
N ALA A 52 -17.79 0.13 6.10
CA ALA A 52 -17.64 -0.83 5.03
C ALA A 52 -18.98 -1.41 4.58
N ILE A 53 -19.84 -1.82 5.52
CA ILE A 53 -21.17 -2.37 5.20
C ILE A 53 -22.09 -1.30 4.62
N ALA A 54 -22.08 -0.08 5.15
CA ALA A 54 -22.88 1.02 4.59
C ALA A 54 -22.49 1.32 3.14
N LEU A 55 -21.18 1.33 2.82
CA LEU A 55 -20.71 1.49 1.45
C LEU A 55 -21.06 0.30 0.57
N MET A 56 -21.03 -0.94 1.08
CA MET A 56 -21.51 -2.10 0.33
C MET A 56 -22.98 -1.93 -0.05
N ILE A 57 -23.84 -1.63 0.92
CA ILE A 57 -25.28 -1.42 0.71
C ILE A 57 -25.49 -0.40 -0.40
N ALA A 58 -24.90 0.80 -0.26
CA ALA A 58 -25.03 1.87 -1.25
C ALA A 58 -24.54 1.43 -2.65
N THR A 59 -23.43 0.69 -2.73
CA THR A 59 -22.89 0.22 -4.02
C THR A 59 -23.81 -0.81 -4.68
N TYR A 60 -24.40 -1.73 -3.91
CA TYR A 60 -25.36 -2.72 -4.43
C TYR A 60 -26.71 -2.06 -4.79
N GLU A 61 -27.16 -1.06 -4.06
CA GLU A 61 -28.36 -0.28 -4.38
C GLU A 61 -28.21 0.47 -5.71
N THR A 62 -27.11 1.20 -5.89
CA THR A 62 -26.80 1.88 -7.17
C THR A 62 -26.76 0.90 -8.34
N GLU A 63 -26.20 -0.30 -8.14
CA GLU A 63 -26.18 -1.32 -9.19
C GLU A 63 -27.59 -1.86 -9.51
N LEU A 64 -28.45 -2.03 -8.51
CA LEU A 64 -29.87 -2.39 -8.72
C LEU A 64 -30.64 -1.31 -9.48
N GLU A 65 -30.37 -0.03 -9.17
CA GLU A 65 -30.98 1.11 -9.87
C GLU A 65 -30.57 1.15 -11.34
N HIS A 66 -29.27 1.01 -11.63
CA HIS A 66 -28.79 0.94 -13.02
C HIS A 66 -29.43 -0.23 -13.78
N ALA A 67 -29.49 -1.42 -13.18
CA ALA A 67 -30.14 -2.56 -13.80
C ALA A 67 -31.64 -2.29 -14.06
N ALA A 68 -32.34 -1.58 -13.17
CA ALA A 68 -33.76 -1.27 -13.34
C ALA A 68 -34.03 -0.30 -14.51
N VAL A 69 -33.10 0.60 -14.83
CA VAL A 69 -33.21 1.54 -15.95
C VAL A 69 -32.99 0.86 -17.30
N ASP A 70 -32.10 -0.14 -17.36
CA ASP A 70 -31.76 -0.89 -18.59
C ASP A 70 -32.82 -1.97 -18.98
N ALA A 71 -34.02 -1.92 -18.40
CA ALA A 71 -34.91 -3.07 -18.23
C ALA A 71 -35.84 -3.56 -19.38
N PRO A 72 -35.95 -2.97 -20.60
CA PRO A 72 -36.80 -3.61 -21.62
C PRO A 72 -36.15 -4.92 -22.12
N GLY A 73 -36.65 -6.06 -21.64
CA GLY A 73 -36.19 -7.40 -22.05
C GLY A 73 -35.24 -8.11 -21.08
N ALA A 74 -35.20 -7.71 -19.80
CA ALA A 74 -34.35 -8.34 -18.79
C ALA A 74 -34.55 -9.87 -18.73
N SER A 75 -33.44 -10.61 -18.77
CA SER A 75 -33.46 -12.07 -18.76
C SER A 75 -33.94 -12.63 -17.41
N GLU A 76 -34.42 -13.87 -17.38
CA GLU A 76 -34.81 -14.54 -16.13
C GLU A 76 -33.64 -14.60 -15.11
N ASN A 77 -32.41 -14.77 -15.61
CA ASN A 77 -31.20 -14.75 -14.77
C ASN A 77 -30.98 -13.37 -14.12
N GLU A 78 -31.28 -12.30 -14.84
CA GLU A 78 -31.15 -10.94 -14.34
C GLU A 78 -32.21 -10.63 -13.28
N GLN A 79 -33.44 -11.08 -13.48
CA GLN A 79 -34.49 -10.97 -12.47
C GLN A 79 -34.13 -11.74 -11.19
N ARG A 80 -33.64 -12.98 -11.34
CA ARG A 80 -33.15 -13.79 -10.20
C ARG A 80 -31.99 -13.09 -9.47
N TRP A 81 -31.05 -12.51 -10.22
CA TRP A 81 -29.95 -11.73 -9.64
C TRP A 81 -30.47 -10.52 -8.85
N ARG A 82 -31.42 -9.72 -9.39
CA ARG A 82 -31.99 -8.56 -8.69
C ARG A 82 -32.67 -8.94 -7.37
N VAL A 83 -33.47 -10.01 -7.38
CA VAL A 83 -34.13 -10.52 -6.17
C VAL A 83 -33.09 -10.96 -5.13
N GLY A 84 -32.08 -11.73 -5.55
CA GLY A 84 -30.99 -12.19 -4.68
C GLY A 84 -30.18 -11.03 -4.09
N THR A 85 -29.85 -10.02 -4.91
CA THR A 85 -29.13 -8.83 -4.47
C THR A 85 -29.95 -8.03 -3.45
N ARG A 86 -31.27 -7.88 -3.65
CA ARG A 86 -32.12 -7.21 -2.66
C ARG A 86 -32.16 -7.95 -1.31
N LEU A 87 -32.32 -9.27 -1.33
CA LEU A 87 -32.25 -10.07 -0.11
C LEU A 87 -30.90 -9.97 0.60
N TYR A 88 -29.82 -9.83 -0.18
CA TYR A 88 -28.48 -9.62 0.36
C TYR A 88 -28.33 -8.23 0.99
N ILE A 89 -28.84 -7.16 0.36
CA ILE A 89 -28.89 -5.81 0.94
C ILE A 89 -29.67 -5.84 2.26
N ASP A 90 -30.88 -6.42 2.30
CA ASP A 90 -31.68 -6.51 3.53
C ASP A 90 -30.91 -7.23 4.65
N ARG A 91 -30.10 -8.25 4.31
CA ARG A 91 -29.22 -8.92 5.28
C ARG A 91 -28.12 -8.00 5.77
N LEU A 92 -27.46 -7.27 4.88
CA LEU A 92 -26.41 -6.31 5.23
C LEU A 92 -26.95 -5.20 6.14
N GLU A 93 -28.16 -4.69 5.89
CA GLU A 93 -28.81 -3.69 6.74
C GLU A 93 -29.06 -4.21 8.15
N ARG A 94 -29.54 -5.45 8.28
CA ARG A 94 -29.72 -6.10 9.60
C ARG A 94 -28.39 -6.23 10.35
N ILE A 95 -27.33 -6.63 9.66
CA ILE A 95 -25.98 -6.71 10.24
C ILE A 95 -25.49 -5.31 10.63
N ALA A 96 -25.67 -4.30 9.77
CA ALA A 96 -25.27 -2.92 10.08
C ALA A 96 -25.98 -2.38 11.33
N ALA A 97 -27.28 -2.66 11.45
CA ALA A 97 -28.10 -2.25 12.58
C ALA A 97 -27.69 -2.93 13.90
N SER A 98 -27.13 -4.15 13.84
CA SER A 98 -26.66 -4.88 15.03
C SER A 98 -25.28 -4.43 15.51
N ILE A 99 -24.51 -3.67 14.72
CA ILE A 99 -23.19 -3.22 15.15
C ILE A 99 -23.34 -2.10 16.18
N HIS A 100 -22.77 -2.30 17.35
CA HIS A 100 -22.62 -1.30 18.41
C HIS A 100 -21.14 -1.08 18.71
N ALA A 101 -20.81 -0.04 19.48
CA ALA A 101 -19.41 0.28 19.80
C ALA A 101 -18.67 -0.85 20.55
N ALA A 102 -19.42 -1.74 21.23
CA ALA A 102 -18.90 -2.89 21.95
C ALA A 102 -19.05 -4.23 21.19
N SER A 103 -19.54 -4.22 19.94
CA SER A 103 -19.70 -5.44 19.15
C SER A 103 -18.34 -6.09 18.88
N MET A 104 -18.32 -7.43 18.89
CA MET A 104 -17.09 -8.16 18.60
C MET A 104 -16.93 -8.25 17.08
N VAL A 105 -16.07 -7.39 16.53
CA VAL A 105 -15.74 -7.37 15.11
C VAL A 105 -14.36 -7.99 14.89
N ARG A 106 -14.29 -9.01 14.05
CA ARG A 106 -13.01 -9.55 13.56
C ARG A 106 -12.87 -9.27 12.08
N ILE A 107 -11.76 -8.66 11.71
CA ILE A 107 -11.40 -8.38 10.32
C ILE A 107 -10.34 -9.41 9.92
N ILE A 108 -10.63 -10.18 8.89
CA ILE A 108 -9.76 -11.25 8.40
C ILE A 108 -9.41 -10.95 6.96
N GLN A 109 -8.12 -10.79 6.67
CA GLN A 109 -7.62 -10.78 5.31
C GLN A 109 -7.36 -12.22 4.86
N GLU A 110 -8.10 -12.66 3.85
CA GLU A 110 -7.96 -13.99 3.25
C GLU A 110 -6.69 -14.10 2.43
N VAL A 111 -6.26 -15.34 2.11
CA VAL A 111 -5.02 -15.61 1.39
C VAL A 111 -4.96 -14.92 0.01
N HIS A 112 -6.13 -14.72 -0.61
CA HIS A 112 -6.28 -14.04 -1.90
C HIS A 112 -6.53 -12.53 -1.78
N GLY A 113 -6.36 -11.96 -0.59
CA GLY A 113 -6.46 -10.52 -0.34
C GLY A 113 -7.86 -10.00 -0.02
N ALA A 114 -8.92 -10.79 -0.23
CA ALA A 114 -10.27 -10.35 0.12
C ALA A 114 -10.44 -10.21 1.63
N ILE A 115 -11.28 -9.28 2.05
CA ILE A 115 -11.53 -9.01 3.47
C ILE A 115 -12.86 -9.62 3.88
N ARG A 116 -12.81 -10.48 4.90
CA ARG A 116 -13.98 -11.02 5.57
C ARG A 116 -14.16 -10.37 6.93
N LEU A 117 -15.37 -9.87 7.18
CA LEU A 117 -15.82 -9.40 8.47
C LEU A 117 -16.56 -10.52 9.19
N ILE A 118 -16.24 -10.72 10.47
CA ILE A 118 -17.05 -11.52 11.39
C ILE A 118 -17.60 -10.57 12.45
N ILE A 119 -18.91 -10.40 12.50
CA ILE A 119 -19.61 -9.46 13.38
C ILE A 119 -20.62 -10.26 14.18
N ASP A 120 -20.37 -10.45 15.48
CA ASP A 120 -21.27 -11.19 16.38
C ASP A 120 -21.69 -12.58 15.83
N GLY A 121 -20.79 -13.24 15.09
CA GLY A 121 -21.00 -14.56 14.47
C GLY A 121 -21.45 -14.52 13.00
N GLU A 122 -22.00 -13.41 12.52
CA GLU A 122 -22.34 -13.21 11.11
C GLU A 122 -21.09 -12.96 10.28
N GLN A 123 -21.04 -13.51 9.07
CA GLN A 123 -19.89 -13.38 8.17
C GLN A 123 -20.27 -12.63 6.89
N VAL A 124 -19.47 -11.62 6.55
CA VAL A 124 -19.65 -10.79 5.36
C VAL A 124 -18.33 -10.68 4.59
N MET A 125 -18.36 -10.92 3.28
CA MET A 125 -17.20 -10.70 2.41
C MET A 125 -17.28 -9.30 1.81
N LEU A 126 -16.26 -8.46 2.04
CA LEU A 126 -16.16 -7.12 1.45
C LEU A 126 -15.88 -7.24 -0.04
N SER A 127 -16.93 -7.08 -0.84
CA SER A 127 -16.89 -7.25 -2.28
C SER A 127 -17.83 -6.27 -2.98
N ALA A 128 -17.33 -5.66 -4.05
CA ALA A 128 -18.14 -4.87 -4.96
C ALA A 128 -19.05 -5.78 -5.80
N PRO A 129 -20.21 -5.29 -6.28
CA PRO A 129 -21.11 -6.06 -7.15
C PRO A 129 -20.44 -6.53 -8.44
N ARG A 130 -19.51 -5.71 -8.97
CA ARG A 130 -18.71 -5.99 -10.17
C ARG A 130 -17.23 -6.10 -9.80
N PRO A 131 -16.51 -7.18 -10.17
CA PRO A 131 -15.09 -7.34 -9.86
C PRO A 131 -14.20 -6.22 -10.39
N SER A 132 -14.55 -5.63 -11.54
CA SER A 132 -13.81 -4.50 -12.13
C SER A 132 -13.80 -3.25 -11.24
N ASN A 133 -14.76 -3.13 -10.32
CA ASN A 133 -14.95 -1.96 -9.46
C ASN A 133 -14.42 -2.21 -8.03
N GLN A 134 -13.82 -3.38 -7.77
CA GLN A 134 -13.36 -3.77 -6.43
C GLN A 134 -12.34 -2.75 -5.88
N SER A 135 -11.34 -2.37 -6.67
CA SER A 135 -10.29 -1.46 -6.20
C SER A 135 -10.83 -0.05 -5.88
N SER A 136 -11.77 0.47 -6.67
CA SER A 136 -12.41 1.75 -6.38
C SER A 136 -13.28 1.69 -5.13
N PHE A 137 -14.01 0.59 -4.94
CA PHE A 137 -14.83 0.34 -3.75
C PHE A 137 -13.99 0.28 -2.47
N GLU A 138 -12.90 -0.49 -2.48
CA GLU A 138 -11.94 -0.58 -1.39
C GLU A 138 -11.32 0.79 -1.05
N GLN A 139 -10.97 1.56 -2.08
CA GLN A 139 -10.46 2.92 -1.91
C GLN A 139 -11.49 3.85 -1.27
N SER A 140 -12.76 3.77 -1.66
CA SER A 140 -13.84 4.54 -1.03
C SER A 140 -14.03 4.16 0.44
N ILE A 141 -13.87 2.89 0.82
CA ILE A 141 -13.87 2.49 2.24
C ILE A 141 -12.72 3.16 2.99
N ALA A 142 -11.51 3.06 2.45
CA ALA A 142 -10.33 3.67 3.06
C ALA A 142 -10.54 5.17 3.30
N GLU A 143 -11.00 5.90 2.29
CA GLU A 143 -11.25 7.33 2.38
C GLU A 143 -12.31 7.69 3.44
N ASN A 144 -13.42 6.95 3.51
CA ASN A 144 -14.47 7.23 4.48
C ASN A 144 -14.03 6.91 5.92
N VAL A 145 -13.27 5.84 6.12
CA VAL A 145 -12.66 5.52 7.42
C VAL A 145 -11.67 6.61 7.83
N CYS A 146 -10.81 7.04 6.91
CA CYS A 146 -9.79 8.06 7.16
C CYS A 146 -10.33 9.47 7.39
N ARG A 147 -11.55 9.76 6.97
CA ARG A 147 -12.23 11.00 7.33
C ARG A 147 -12.69 11.04 8.79
N MET A 148 -12.95 9.89 9.39
CA MET A 148 -13.57 9.78 10.72
C MET A 148 -12.60 9.33 11.82
N ALA A 149 -11.49 8.68 11.47
CA ALA A 149 -10.47 8.18 12.38
C ALA A 149 -9.06 8.60 11.93
N PHE A 150 -8.08 8.53 12.83
CA PHE A 150 -6.68 8.82 12.50
C PHE A 150 -6.14 7.71 11.58
N CYS A 151 -6.08 7.99 10.27
CA CYS A 151 -5.44 7.08 9.33
C CYS A 151 -3.92 7.28 9.25
N PRO A 152 -3.17 6.22 8.90
CA PRO A 152 -1.80 6.36 8.43
C PRO A 152 -1.74 7.35 7.25
N ARG A 153 -0.97 8.43 7.33
CA ARG A 153 -0.84 9.40 6.22
C ARG A 153 -0.22 8.75 4.98
N ARG A 154 -0.51 9.25 3.77
CA ARG A 154 0.22 8.88 2.55
C ARG A 154 1.72 9.16 2.74
N GLY A 155 2.58 8.21 2.38
CA GLY A 155 4.01 8.26 2.65
C GLY A 155 4.38 7.84 4.08
N THR A 156 3.47 7.24 4.85
CA THR A 156 3.82 6.61 6.14
C THR A 156 4.25 5.16 5.95
N THR A 157 3.70 4.48 4.96
CA THR A 157 4.08 3.10 4.66
C THR A 157 5.45 3.03 4.02
N VAL A 158 6.06 1.86 4.11
CA VAL A 158 7.38 1.63 3.55
C VAL A 158 7.31 1.65 2.03
N GLU A 159 6.28 1.04 1.45
CA GLU A 159 5.99 0.94 0.03
C GLU A 159 5.81 2.31 -0.62
N GLU A 160 5.03 3.19 0.01
CA GLU A 160 4.80 4.54 -0.49
C GLU A 160 6.06 5.40 -0.39
N ARG A 161 6.78 5.35 0.74
CA ARG A 161 8.07 6.05 0.87
C ARG A 161 9.08 5.56 -0.16
N ALA A 162 9.12 4.26 -0.43
CA ALA A 162 9.96 3.69 -1.47
C ALA A 162 9.54 4.15 -2.87
N ALA A 163 8.24 4.23 -3.15
CA ALA A 163 7.71 4.72 -4.42
C ALA A 163 7.97 6.21 -4.64
N GLU A 164 7.68 7.05 -3.65
CA GLU A 164 7.92 8.49 -3.69
C GLU A 164 9.40 8.80 -3.87
N ARG A 165 10.28 8.17 -3.07
CA ARG A 165 11.73 8.31 -3.24
C ARG A 165 12.21 7.79 -4.59
N SER A 166 11.63 6.70 -5.09
CA SER A 166 11.97 6.18 -6.43
C SER A 166 11.57 7.14 -7.55
N ALA A 167 10.41 7.78 -7.43
CA ALA A 167 9.92 8.75 -8.41
C ALA A 167 10.76 10.03 -8.43
N ALA A 168 11.36 10.41 -7.30
CA ALA A 168 12.27 11.56 -7.21
C ALA A 168 13.66 11.31 -7.85
N LEU A 169 14.00 10.06 -8.18
CA LEU A 169 15.30 9.71 -8.73
C LEU A 169 15.30 9.78 -10.25
N THR A 170 16.36 10.36 -10.81
CA THR A 170 16.58 10.37 -12.25
C THR A 170 17.25 9.06 -12.68
N SER A 171 16.89 8.57 -13.87
CA SER A 171 17.50 7.39 -14.48
C SER A 171 17.81 7.65 -15.94
N SER A 172 18.95 7.14 -16.42
CA SER A 172 19.40 7.37 -17.78
C SER A 172 20.07 6.13 -18.38
N TRP A 173 19.98 6.04 -19.71
CA TRP A 173 20.77 5.10 -20.48
C TRP A 173 22.19 5.62 -20.66
N VAL A 174 23.16 4.71 -20.53
CA VAL A 174 24.56 4.97 -20.84
C VAL A 174 25.03 3.97 -21.88
N PHE A 175 25.39 4.48 -23.05
CA PHE A 175 26.01 3.73 -24.14
C PHE A 175 27.46 4.17 -24.30
N ALA A 176 28.38 3.21 -24.40
CA ALA A 176 29.78 3.49 -24.68
C ALA A 176 30.30 2.51 -25.74
N GLN A 177 31.19 2.96 -26.61
CA GLN A 177 31.80 2.10 -27.63
C GLN A 177 32.49 0.91 -26.95
N LYS A 178 32.19 -0.31 -27.43
CA LYS A 178 32.74 -1.58 -26.92
C LYS A 178 32.42 -1.90 -25.44
N SER A 179 31.42 -1.25 -24.85
CA SER A 179 30.94 -1.58 -23.50
C SER A 179 29.48 -2.01 -23.53
N PRO A 180 29.06 -2.94 -22.65
CA PRO A 180 27.66 -3.35 -22.61
C PRO A 180 26.75 -2.18 -22.17
N PRO A 181 25.51 -2.07 -22.70
CA PRO A 181 24.58 -1.01 -22.32
C PRO A 181 24.31 -1.01 -20.81
N ARG A 182 24.17 0.19 -20.24
CA ARG A 182 23.85 0.37 -18.82
C ARG A 182 22.63 1.26 -18.62
N TYR A 183 21.83 0.92 -17.62
CA TYR A 183 20.76 1.78 -17.11
C TYR A 183 21.11 2.20 -15.68
N LEU A 184 21.38 3.49 -15.48
CA LEU A 184 21.91 4.06 -14.24
C LEU A 184 20.83 4.92 -13.57
N SER A 185 20.70 4.80 -12.25
CA SER A 185 19.93 5.74 -11.43
C SER A 185 20.82 6.60 -10.54
N SER A 186 20.32 7.79 -10.19
CA SER A 186 21.08 8.78 -9.40
C SER A 186 21.47 8.34 -7.99
N ASP A 187 20.86 7.27 -7.46
CA ASP A 187 21.20 6.66 -6.16
C ASP A 187 22.27 5.55 -6.26
N GLY A 188 22.90 5.37 -7.43
CA GLY A 188 24.02 4.47 -7.64
C GLY A 188 23.65 3.02 -7.95
N LEU A 189 22.35 2.70 -8.09
CA LEU A 189 21.93 1.42 -8.67
C LEU A 189 22.10 1.48 -10.20
N GLN A 190 22.63 0.40 -10.76
CA GLN A 190 22.81 0.30 -12.20
C GLN A 190 22.59 -1.11 -12.70
N CYS A 191 21.91 -1.26 -13.84
CA CYS A 191 21.80 -2.54 -14.52
C CYS A 191 22.78 -2.61 -15.68
N LEU A 192 23.55 -3.69 -15.74
CA LEU A 192 24.44 -4.00 -16.85
C LEU A 192 23.77 -5.07 -17.72
N PHE A 193 23.66 -4.81 -19.03
CA PHE A 193 23.05 -5.73 -19.97
C PHE A 193 24.10 -6.33 -20.88
N GLU A 194 24.15 -7.67 -20.99
CA GLU A 194 25.15 -8.39 -21.79
C GLU A 194 25.14 -8.00 -23.28
N ASP A 195 23.95 -7.69 -23.82
CA ASP A 195 23.73 -7.30 -25.20
C ASP A 195 22.58 -6.29 -25.33
N ASN A 196 22.39 -5.77 -26.54
CA ASN A 196 21.35 -4.82 -26.92
C ASN A 196 20.02 -5.48 -27.35
N ARG A 197 19.85 -6.79 -27.19
CA ARG A 197 18.58 -7.47 -27.48
C ARG A 197 17.59 -7.20 -26.36
N HIS A 198 16.34 -6.96 -26.75
CA HIS A 198 15.22 -6.75 -25.83
C HIS A 198 15.47 -5.66 -24.76
N LEU A 199 16.15 -4.56 -25.12
CA LEU A 199 16.53 -3.51 -24.17
C LEU A 199 15.35 -2.94 -23.38
N ILE A 200 14.16 -2.83 -23.99
CA ILE A 200 12.94 -2.35 -23.32
C ILE A 200 12.52 -3.34 -22.22
N LEU A 201 12.44 -4.64 -22.53
CA LEU A 201 12.08 -5.68 -21.56
C LEU A 201 13.11 -5.76 -20.43
N LYS A 202 14.40 -5.71 -20.77
CA LYS A 202 15.49 -5.68 -19.80
C LYS A 202 15.44 -4.44 -18.91
N LYS A 203 15.09 -3.28 -19.46
CA LYS A 203 14.87 -2.05 -18.69
C LYS A 203 13.70 -2.20 -17.73
N ASN A 204 12.56 -2.74 -18.17
CA ASN A 204 11.39 -2.90 -17.29
C ASN A 204 11.71 -3.86 -16.13
N ALA A 205 12.34 -5.00 -16.41
CA ALA A 205 12.81 -5.92 -15.38
C ALA A 205 13.83 -5.27 -14.42
N CYS A 206 14.73 -4.45 -14.95
CA CYS A 206 15.67 -3.66 -14.15
C CYS A 206 14.94 -2.67 -13.24
N VAL A 207 14.00 -1.88 -13.78
CA VAL A 207 13.22 -0.89 -13.02
C VAL A 207 12.46 -1.56 -11.87
N ASN A 208 11.85 -2.72 -12.12
CA ASN A 208 11.14 -3.48 -11.09
C ASN A 208 12.08 -3.97 -9.98
N LEU A 209 13.24 -4.54 -10.34
CA LEU A 209 14.24 -4.96 -9.35
C LEU A 209 14.79 -3.78 -8.55
N VAL A 210 15.10 -2.67 -9.22
CA VAL A 210 15.59 -1.45 -8.59
C VAL A 210 14.56 -0.91 -7.58
N TYR A 211 13.28 -0.88 -7.96
CA TYR A 211 12.19 -0.50 -7.06
C TYR A 211 12.12 -1.43 -5.84
N GLU A 212 12.16 -2.75 -6.02
CA GLU A 212 12.09 -3.71 -4.92
C GLU A 212 13.32 -3.66 -4.00
N ILE A 213 14.51 -3.37 -4.53
CA ILE A 213 15.73 -3.12 -3.72
C ILE A 213 15.53 -1.88 -2.85
N ARG A 214 14.95 -0.81 -3.40
CA ARG A 214 14.64 0.42 -2.65
C ARG A 214 13.57 0.19 -1.60
N LEU A 215 12.56 -0.61 -1.91
CA LEU A 215 11.53 -1.04 -0.96
C LEU A 215 12.15 -1.77 0.23
N LEU A 216 13.00 -2.77 -0.04
CA LEU A 216 13.73 -3.48 1.01
C LEU A 216 14.61 -2.54 1.85
N ARG A 217 15.32 -1.61 1.22
CA ARG A 217 16.14 -0.60 1.90
C ARG A 217 15.30 0.28 2.82
N GLU A 218 14.17 0.78 2.33
CA GLU A 218 13.26 1.64 3.11
C GLU A 218 12.69 0.86 4.31
N ALA A 219 12.37 -0.42 4.13
CA ALA A 219 11.85 -1.26 5.20
C ALA A 219 12.88 -1.42 6.32
N ILE A 220 14.12 -1.73 5.94
CA ILE A 220 15.23 -1.89 6.87
C ILE A 220 15.56 -0.55 7.56
N ALA A 221 15.54 0.57 6.84
CA ALA A 221 15.73 1.90 7.43
C ALA A 221 14.65 2.21 8.48
N THR A 222 13.39 1.92 8.18
CA THR A 222 12.25 2.11 9.09
C THR A 222 12.41 1.28 10.36
N LEU A 223 12.76 0.00 10.21
CA LEU A 223 13.02 -0.89 11.35
C LEU A 223 14.11 -0.30 12.27
N ARG A 224 15.18 0.26 11.71
CA ARG A 224 16.25 0.89 12.50
C ARG A 224 15.80 2.16 13.22
N VAL A 225 15.05 3.03 12.54
CA VAL A 225 14.48 4.25 13.17
C VAL A 225 13.57 3.86 14.34
N ASN A 226 12.84 2.76 14.22
CA ASN A 226 11.97 2.22 15.28
C ASN A 226 12.72 1.38 16.33
N GLY A 227 14.05 1.54 16.45
CA GLY A 227 14.88 0.90 17.46
C GLY A 227 15.10 -0.61 17.27
N LYS A 228 14.72 -1.20 16.12
CA LYS A 228 14.99 -2.62 15.85
C LYS A 228 16.45 -2.80 15.38
N ILE A 229 17.11 -3.81 15.91
CA ILE A 229 18.46 -4.22 15.46
C ILE A 229 18.30 -5.17 14.28
N ILE A 230 19.08 -4.92 13.24
CA ILE A 230 19.12 -5.72 12.03
C ILE A 230 20.31 -6.66 12.11
N ASP A 231 20.04 -7.96 12.06
CA ASP A 231 21.07 -8.99 11.90
C ASP A 231 21.31 -9.23 10.41
N TRP A 232 22.37 -8.61 9.89
CA TRP A 232 22.71 -8.70 8.48
C TRP A 232 23.10 -10.11 8.03
N GLN A 233 23.56 -10.97 8.93
CA GLN A 233 23.93 -12.35 8.61
C GLN A 233 22.68 -13.24 8.47
N HIS A 234 21.62 -12.91 9.22
CA HIS A 234 20.34 -13.63 9.19
C HIS A 234 19.25 -12.92 8.37
N LEU A 235 19.59 -11.84 7.66
CA LEU A 235 18.67 -11.16 6.75
C LEU A 235 18.34 -12.09 5.58
N HIS A 236 17.08 -12.49 5.46
CA HIS A 236 16.65 -13.48 4.49
C HIS A 236 15.28 -13.19 3.90
N ILE A 237 15.17 -13.16 2.57
CA ILE A 237 13.90 -13.20 1.85
C ILE A 237 13.51 -14.66 1.63
N ASP A 238 12.36 -15.06 2.16
CA ASP A 238 11.79 -16.39 1.95
C ASP A 238 11.41 -16.57 0.47
N THR A 239 12.14 -17.43 -0.22
CA THR A 239 11.91 -17.72 -1.64
C THR A 239 10.94 -18.86 -1.88
N ASN A 240 10.62 -19.64 -0.84
CA ASN A 240 9.89 -20.90 -0.96
C ASN A 240 8.49 -20.84 -0.31
N GLY A 241 8.21 -19.81 0.48
CA GLY A 241 6.90 -19.60 1.10
C GLY A 241 5.78 -19.31 0.09
N PRO A 242 4.52 -19.61 0.46
CA PRO A 242 3.36 -19.34 -0.39
C PRO A 242 3.13 -17.82 -0.56
N GLY A 243 2.84 -17.41 -1.79
CA GLY A 243 2.26 -16.11 -2.10
C GLY A 243 3.20 -14.90 -2.12
N ASN A 244 2.57 -13.74 -2.28
CA ASN A 244 3.10 -12.38 -2.16
C ASN A 244 2.09 -11.65 -1.28
N PRO A 245 2.46 -10.88 -0.24
CA PRO A 245 3.80 -10.44 0.13
C PRO A 245 4.71 -11.55 0.69
N VAL A 246 6.02 -11.42 0.42
CA VAL A 246 7.04 -12.39 0.85
C VAL A 246 7.55 -12.06 2.25
N LYS A 247 7.89 -13.10 3.03
CA LYS A 247 8.47 -12.95 4.36
C LYS A 247 9.94 -12.54 4.24
N VAL A 248 10.33 -11.46 4.90
CA VAL A 248 11.73 -11.03 5.05
C VAL A 248 12.11 -11.07 6.52
N THR A 249 12.89 -12.07 6.90
CA THR A 249 13.43 -12.23 8.25
C THR A 249 14.64 -11.30 8.41
N TYR A 250 14.71 -10.54 9.50
CA TYR A 250 15.79 -9.55 9.73
C TYR A 250 16.58 -9.80 11.02
N ARG A 251 16.27 -10.88 11.75
CA ARG A 251 16.94 -11.24 13.01
C ARG A 251 16.92 -12.76 13.22
N SER A 252 17.95 -13.29 13.87
CA SER A 252 18.10 -14.71 14.23
C SER A 252 16.98 -15.28 15.11
N ASN A 253 16.28 -14.44 15.88
CA ASN A 253 15.12 -14.85 16.68
C ASN A 253 13.83 -15.07 15.85
N GLY A 254 13.92 -15.02 14.52
CA GLY A 254 12.78 -15.22 13.62
C GLY A 254 11.91 -13.98 13.37
N SER A 255 12.30 -12.79 13.87
CA SER A 255 11.58 -11.54 13.58
C SER A 255 11.56 -11.26 12.08
N PHE A 256 10.40 -10.89 11.54
CA PHE A 256 10.21 -10.70 10.11
C PHE A 256 9.30 -9.51 9.80
N ILE A 257 9.37 -9.07 8.55
CA ILE A 257 8.42 -8.16 7.90
C ILE A 257 7.87 -8.85 6.64
N ARG A 258 6.76 -8.36 6.11
CA ARG A 258 6.21 -8.82 4.82
C ARG A 258 6.31 -7.69 3.81
N LEU A 259 6.82 -8.00 2.62
CA LEU A 259 7.02 -7.01 1.55
C LEU A 259 6.58 -7.59 0.20
N HIS A 260 6.08 -6.74 -0.68
CA HIS A 260 5.75 -7.13 -2.05
C HIS A 260 7.01 -7.15 -2.93
N LEU A 261 7.70 -8.30 -2.97
CA LEU A 261 8.99 -8.46 -3.68
C LEU A 261 8.95 -9.61 -4.72
N PRO A 262 8.01 -9.60 -5.68
CA PRO A 262 7.87 -10.69 -6.64
C PRO A 262 9.12 -10.94 -7.50
N HIS A 263 9.91 -9.91 -7.81
CA HIS A 263 11.12 -10.03 -8.63
C HIS A 263 12.33 -10.48 -7.80
N LEU A 264 12.58 -9.88 -6.63
CA LEU A 264 13.70 -10.26 -5.75
C LEU A 264 13.53 -11.66 -5.18
N ARG A 265 12.30 -12.13 -4.96
CA ARG A 265 12.04 -13.53 -4.60
C ARG A 265 12.64 -14.49 -5.62
N ARG A 266 12.57 -14.16 -6.91
CA ARG A 266 13.09 -14.96 -8.03
C ARG A 266 14.56 -14.67 -8.36
N ALA A 267 15.15 -13.67 -7.69
CA ALA A 267 16.48 -13.15 -7.96
C ALA A 267 17.37 -13.22 -6.70
N LYS A 268 17.56 -14.44 -6.16
CA LYS A 268 18.25 -14.65 -4.88
C LYS A 268 19.66 -14.05 -4.82
N ALA A 269 20.42 -14.14 -5.90
CA ALA A 269 21.74 -13.51 -5.99
C ALA A 269 21.64 -11.98 -5.91
N VAL A 270 20.68 -11.39 -6.63
CA VAL A 270 20.54 -9.93 -6.74
C VAL A 270 20.30 -9.28 -5.38
N TRP A 271 19.40 -9.80 -4.55
CA TRP A 271 19.12 -9.17 -3.25
C TRP A 271 20.25 -9.41 -2.23
N ARG A 272 20.94 -10.55 -2.29
CA ARG A 272 22.11 -10.82 -1.43
C ARG A 272 23.25 -9.87 -1.76
N ASP A 273 23.54 -9.69 -3.04
CA ASP A 273 24.59 -8.80 -3.52
C ASP A 273 24.23 -7.33 -3.32
N ALA A 274 22.95 -7.00 -3.14
CA ALA A 274 22.48 -5.65 -2.79
C ALA A 274 22.70 -5.28 -1.32
N ILE A 275 22.92 -6.25 -0.41
CA ILE A 275 23.05 -5.98 1.05
C ILE A 275 24.13 -4.93 1.37
N PRO A 276 25.35 -4.99 0.81
CA PRO A 276 26.37 -3.97 1.06
C PRO A 276 25.92 -2.57 0.67
N TRP A 277 25.23 -2.41 -0.47
CA TRP A 277 24.69 -1.13 -0.92
C TRP A 277 23.57 -0.64 0.01
N ILE A 278 22.65 -1.53 0.42
CA ILE A 278 21.59 -1.20 1.39
C ILE A 278 22.21 -0.71 2.71
N LYS A 279 23.22 -1.43 3.23
CA LYS A 279 23.90 -1.06 4.47
C LYS A 279 24.60 0.30 4.35
N ALA A 280 25.30 0.55 3.26
CA ALA A 280 26.01 1.80 3.03
C ALA A 280 25.04 3.00 2.91
N THR A 281 23.98 2.85 2.12
CA THR A 281 23.00 3.93 1.88
C THR A 281 22.19 4.28 3.13
N ILE A 282 21.82 3.29 3.95
CA ILE A 282 21.15 3.54 5.25
C ILE A 282 22.08 4.28 6.22
N GLN A 283 23.39 4.15 6.08
CA GLN A 283 24.39 4.89 6.86
C GLN A 283 24.72 6.26 6.26
N GLY A 284 24.02 6.71 5.22
CA GLY A 284 24.29 7.97 4.52
C GLY A 284 25.57 7.95 3.67
N ARG A 285 26.13 6.77 3.38
CA ARG A 285 27.33 6.63 2.55
C ARG A 285 26.95 6.45 1.09
N ASN A 286 27.65 7.15 0.20
CA ASN A 286 27.55 6.94 -1.24
C ASN A 286 28.10 5.55 -1.59
N SER A 287 27.34 4.79 -2.36
CA SER A 287 27.70 3.45 -2.82
C SER A 287 27.03 3.18 -4.15
N SER A 288 27.60 2.28 -4.95
CA SER A 288 26.98 1.82 -6.18
C SER A 288 26.85 0.30 -6.17
N TYR A 289 25.83 -0.19 -6.85
CA TYR A 289 25.61 -1.62 -7.02
C TYR A 289 25.20 -1.94 -8.46
N VAL A 290 25.95 -2.84 -9.08
CA VAL A 290 25.69 -3.33 -10.43
C VAL A 290 24.81 -4.57 -10.36
N ILE A 291 23.56 -4.41 -10.78
CA ILE A 291 22.59 -5.48 -10.94
C ILE A 291 22.94 -6.25 -12.22
N LYS A 292 23.35 -7.50 -12.04
CA LYS A 292 23.40 -8.49 -13.12
C LYS A 292 22.01 -9.06 -13.31
N LEU A 293 21.33 -8.63 -14.37
CA LEU A 293 19.93 -8.98 -14.59
C LEU A 293 19.78 -10.48 -14.88
N PRO A 294 19.06 -11.26 -14.07
CA PRO A 294 18.81 -12.66 -14.37
C PRO A 294 17.94 -12.81 -15.63
N ALA A 295 18.36 -13.67 -16.56
CA ALA A 295 17.70 -13.85 -17.85
C ALA A 295 16.20 -14.19 -17.71
N GLN A 296 15.84 -14.96 -16.68
CA GLN A 296 14.47 -15.36 -16.40
C GLN A 296 13.52 -14.20 -16.04
N LEU A 297 14.03 -13.03 -15.64
CA LEU A 297 13.20 -11.88 -15.30
C LEU A 297 12.83 -11.01 -16.49
N VAL A 298 13.57 -11.12 -17.60
CA VAL A 298 13.37 -10.28 -18.80
C VAL A 298 11.97 -10.50 -19.39
N TYR A 299 11.45 -11.72 -19.30
CA TYR A 299 10.16 -12.10 -19.89
C TYR A 299 8.99 -12.13 -18.89
N LEU A 300 9.21 -11.64 -17.66
CA LEU A 300 8.19 -11.57 -16.62
C LEU A 300 7.56 -10.18 -16.49
N ALA A 301 8.09 -9.19 -17.20
CA ALA A 301 7.66 -7.79 -17.12
C ALA A 301 6.52 -7.43 -18.12
N SER A 302 5.73 -8.42 -18.55
CA SER A 302 4.55 -8.29 -19.41
C SER A 302 3.27 -8.37 -18.59
#